data_AF-R5AJW9-F1
#
_entry.id   AF-R5AJW9-F1
#
_cell.length_a   1.000
_cell.length_b   1.000
_cell.length_c   1.000
_cell.angle_alpha   90.00
_cell.angle_beta   90.00
_cell.angle_gamma   90.00
#
_symmetry.space_group_name_H-M   'P 1'
#
loop_
_entity.id
_entity.type
_entity.pdbx_description
1 polymer ?
#
loop_
_entity_poly.entity_id
_entity_poly.type
_entity_poly.pdbx_seq_one_letter_code
_entity_poly.pdbx_strand_id
1 'polypeptide(L)' 'MKKRHWKIRLKERTTGHICTPEHIGYLDRQGVIKFFGLEEPDIEWYDIQEVPYNETENQPIKNN' A
#
# COMPACT_ATOMS: atom_id res chain seq x y z
N MET A 1 9.16 -2.01 16.95
CA MET A 1 8.79 -1.84 15.52
C MET A 1 7.50 -1.04 15.47
N LYS A 2 7.39 -0.02 14.60
CA LYS A 2 6.20 0.84 14.49
C LYS A 2 5.21 0.23 13.49
N LYS A 3 3.93 0.15 13.83
CA LYS A 3 2.87 -0.27 12.90
C LYS A 3 2.60 0.88 11.92
N ARG A 4 2.51 0.54 10.64
CA ARG A 4 2.37 1.47 9.52
C ARG A 4 1.14 1.11 8.72
N HIS A 5 0.56 2.11 8.09
CA HIS A 5 -0.52 1.94 7.14
C HIS A 5 -0.06 2.44 5.78
N TRP A 6 -0.08 1.54 4.81
CA TRP A 6 0.24 1.81 3.42
C TRP A 6 -1.02 1.73 2.58
N LYS A 7 -1.26 2.79 1.80
CA LYS A 7 -2.24 2.78 0.72
C LYS A 7 -1.51 2.62 -0.60
N ILE A 8 -2.02 1.73 -1.44
CA ILE A 8 -1.42 1.39 -2.72
C ILE A 8 -2.47 1.62 -3.79
N ARG A 9 -2.05 2.13 -4.93
CA ARG A 9 -2.85 2.18 -6.15
C ARG A 9 -2.00 1.62 -7.28
N LEU A 10 -2.48 0.58 -7.96
CA LEU A 10 -1.73 -0.08 -9.03
C LEU A 10 -2.61 -0.28 -10.25
N LYS A 11 -1.99 -0.28 -11.42
CA LYS A 11 -2.63 -0.65 -12.69
C LYS A 11 -2.04 -1.94 -13.21
N GLU A 12 -2.89 -2.93 -13.44
CA GLU A 12 -2.52 -4.15 -14.14
C GLU A 12 -2.27 -3.85 -15.62
N ARG A 13 -1.14 -4.29 -16.16
CA ARG A 13 -0.75 -4.13 -17.57
C ARG A 13 -1.64 -4.91 -18.51
N THR A 14 -2.05 -6.12 -18.11
CA THR A 14 -2.78 -7.07 -18.96
C THR A 14 -4.25 -6.70 -19.12
N THR A 15 -4.90 -6.30 -18.03
CA THR A 15 -6.34 -5.99 -18.00
C THR A 15 -6.62 -4.49 -18.05
N GLY A 16 -5.62 -3.65 -17.72
CA GLY A 16 -5.79 -2.21 -17.51
C GLY A 16 -6.53 -1.87 -16.20
N HIS A 17 -6.85 -2.87 -15.36
CA HIS A 17 -7.64 -2.68 -14.15
C HIS A 17 -6.83 -1.93 -13.07
N ILE A 18 -7.50 -1.03 -12.36
CA ILE A 18 -6.94 -0.29 -11.24
C ILE A 18 -7.35 -0.95 -9.93
N CYS A 19 -6.36 -1.39 -9.15
CA CYS A 19 -6.57 -1.96 -7.82
C CYS A 19 -6.07 -0.97 -6.75
N THR A 20 -6.75 -0.91 -5.61
CA THR A 20 -6.38 -0.03 -4.48
C THR A 20 -6.26 -0.79 -3.16
N PRO A 21 -5.29 -1.73 -3.01
CA PRO A 21 -5.12 -2.45 -1.77
C PRO A 21 -4.52 -1.57 -0.67
N GLU A 22 -4.71 -2.00 0.58
CA GLU A 22 -4.12 -1.36 1.75
C GLU A 22 -3.38 -2.40 2.61
N HIS A 23 -2.28 -1.99 3.25
CA HIS A 23 -1.55 -2.82 4.21
C HIS A 23 -1.37 -2.10 5.53
N ILE A 24 -1.89 -2.69 6.60
CA ILE A 24 -1.71 -2.21 7.98
C ILE A 24 -0.89 -3.25 8.73
N GLY A 25 0.37 -2.93 9.04
CA GLY A 25 1.30 -3.92 9.60
C GLY A 25 2.67 -3.33 9.91
N TYR A 26 3.66 -4.20 10.03
CA TYR A 26 5.04 -3.81 10.39
C TYR A 26 5.99 -3.73 9.19
N LEU A 27 5.48 -3.92 7.97
CA LEU A 27 6.27 -3.79 6.77
C LEU A 27 6.63 -2.33 6.49
N ASP A 28 7.87 -2.11 6.07
CA ASP A 28 8.29 -0.86 5.44
C ASP A 28 7.90 -0.83 3.96
N ARG A 29 8.24 0.25 3.27
CA ARG A 29 7.89 0.44 1.85
C ARG A 29 8.36 -0.72 0.97
N GLN A 30 9.59 -1.20 1.18
CA GLN A 30 10.18 -2.28 0.37
C GLN A 30 9.52 -3.63 0.66
N GLY A 31 9.21 -3.89 1.93
CA GLY A 31 8.44 -5.06 2.34
C GLY A 31 7.06 -5.08 1.68
N VAL A 32 6.37 -3.94 1.61
CA VAL A 32 5.06 -3.83 0.95
C VAL A 32 5.16 -4.02 -0.55
N ILE A 33 6.14 -3.39 -1.21
CA ILE A 33 6.38 -3.57 -2.66
C ILE A 33 6.56 -5.04 -3.01
N LYS A 34 7.39 -5.74 -2.25
CA LYS A 34 7.64 -7.18 -2.44
C LYS A 34 6.40 -8.03 -2.14
N PHE A 35 5.66 -7.70 -1.07
CA PHE A 35 4.48 -8.45 -0.66
C PHE A 35 3.36 -8.43 -1.70
N PHE A 36 3.15 -7.28 -2.36
CA PHE A 36 2.14 -7.13 -3.41
C PHE A 36 2.66 -7.35 -4.83
N GLY A 37 3.95 -7.66 -5.01
CA GLY A 37 4.53 -7.84 -6.34
C GLY A 37 4.44 -6.57 -7.21
N LEU A 38 4.62 -5.38 -6.63
CA LEU A 38 4.39 -4.12 -7.38
C LEU A 38 5.41 -3.87 -8.52
N GLU A 39 6.54 -4.59 -8.49
CA GLU A 39 7.58 -4.54 -9.53
C GLU A 39 7.52 -5.73 -10.51
N GLU A 40 6.49 -6.57 -10.40
CA GLU A 40 6.27 -7.69 -11.32
C GLU A 40 5.80 -7.16 -12.70
N PRO A 41 6.10 -7.89 -13.81
CA PRO A 41 5.90 -7.40 -15.17
C PRO A 41 4.42 -7.17 -15.56
N ASP A 42 3.50 -7.82 -14.85
CA ASP A 42 2.05 -7.68 -14.93
C ASP A 42 1.52 -6.35 -14.35
N ILE A 43 2.37 -5.56 -13.69
CA ILE A 43 2.06 -4.19 -13.25
C ILE A 43 2.55 -3.18 -14.30
N GLU A 44 1.66 -2.26 -14.70
CA GLU A 44 2.00 -1.16 -15.60
C GLU A 44 2.64 0.00 -14.84
N TRP A 45 2.00 0.39 -13.74
CA TRP A 45 2.49 1.41 -12.81
C TRP A 45 1.84 1.20 -11.44
N TYR A 46 2.47 1.75 -10.41
CA TYR A 46 1.93 1.80 -9.06
C TYR A 46 2.28 3.12 -8.37
N ASP A 47 1.46 3.50 -7.39
CA ASP A 47 1.72 4.52 -6.39
C ASP A 47 1.54 3.90 -5.00
N ILE A 48 2.39 4.30 -4.05
CA ILE A 48 2.39 3.78 -2.68
C ILE A 48 2.68 4.93 -1.70
N GLN A 49 1.80 5.08 -0.72
CA GLN A 49 1.85 6.16 0.26
C GLN A 49 1.71 5.60 1.67
N GLU A 50 2.61 6.02 2.58
CA GLU A 50 2.41 5.81 4.01
C GLU A 50 1.42 6.85 4.51
N VAL A 51 0.31 6.40 5.08
CA VAL A 51 -0.66 7.30 5.72
C VAL A 51 -0.47 7.27 7.23
N PRO A 52 -0.67 8.42 7.92
CA PRO A 52 -0.59 8.45 9.37
C PRO A 52 -1.58 7.45 9.98
N TYR A 53 -1.09 6.63 10.90
CA TYR A 53 -1.83 5.54 11.51
C TYR A 53 -1.92 5.74 13.03
N ASN A 54 -3.13 5.68 13.58
CA ASN A 54 -3.34 5.68 15.02
C ASN A 54 -3.35 4.23 15.52
N GLU A 55 -2.27 3.83 16.22
CA GLU A 55 -2.17 2.49 16.80
C GLU A 55 -3.23 2.23 17.88
N THR A 56 -3.64 3.26 18.63
CA THR A 56 -4.60 3.14 19.74
C THR A 56 -6.02 2.89 19.24
N GLU A 57 -6.39 3.46 18.10
CA GLU A 57 -7.73 3.33 17.51
C GLU A 57 -7.78 2.28 16.40
N ASN A 58 -6.62 1.68 16.08
CA ASN A 58 -6.42 0.72 14.98
C ASN A 58 -6.98 1.22 13.64
N GLN A 59 -6.85 2.53 13.37
CA GLN A 59 -7.45 3.24 12.24
C GLN A 59 -6.51 4.29 11.64
N PRO A 60 -6.69 4.66 10.35
CA PRO A 60 -5.96 5.77 9.73
C PRO A 60 -6.37 7.09 10.40
N ILE A 61 -5.42 7.99 10.62
CA ILE A 61 -5.72 9.32 11.15
C ILE A 61 -6.43 10.10 10.04
N LYS A 62 -7.67 10.53 10.30
CA LYS A 62 -8.41 11.42 9.41
C LYS A 62 -7.83 12.83 9.54
N ASN A 63 -7.19 13.34 8.49
CA ASN A 63 -6.85 14.75 8.41
C ASN A 63 -8.12 15.50 7.97
N ASN A 64 -8.66 16.33 8.87
CA ASN A 64 -9.82 17.19 8.65
C ASN A 64 -9.41 18.50 7.95
#